data_AF-A0A1I3MID9-F1
#
_entry.id   AF-A0A1I3MID9-F1
#
_cell.length_a   1.000
_cell.length_b   1.000
_cell.length_c   1.000
_cell.angle_alpha   90.00
_cell.angle_beta   90.00
_cell.angle_gamma   90.00
#
_symmetry.space_group_name_H-M   'P 1'
#
loop_
_entity.id
_entity.type
_entity.pdbx_description
1 polymer ?
#
loop_
_entity_poly.entity_id
_entity_poly.type
_entity_poly.pdbx_seq_one_letter_code
_entity_poly.pdbx_strand_id
1 'polypeptide(L)'
;MVTVRSPAVAGLFYPADSQQLAEHIEQLLSAAQPHKSIPKALIVPHAGYIYLGAIAASVYITLCSFAERIRRVILLGPAHRAALRGLALPDVNAFTSPIGQMMIDTAAITDTIHLPQVTVSWQTHALEHSLEVQ
;
A
#
# COMPACT_ATOMS: atom_id res chain seq x y z
N MET A 1 5.47 8.93 -21.37
CA MET A 1 4.61 9.54 -20.34
C MET A 1 4.50 8.56 -19.18
N VAL A 2 4.51 9.04 -17.94
CA VAL A 2 4.32 8.20 -16.75
C VAL A 2 2.83 7.84 -16.66
N THR A 3 2.51 6.55 -16.60
CA THR A 3 1.15 6.05 -16.36
C THR A 3 0.91 5.89 -14.87
N VAL A 4 -0.26 6.31 -14.38
CA VAL A 4 -0.54 6.44 -12.95
C VAL A 4 -1.88 5.79 -12.60
N ARG A 5 -1.90 5.02 -11.53
CA ARG A 5 -3.13 4.50 -10.92
C ARG A 5 -3.63 5.48 -9.86
N SER A 6 -4.77 6.11 -10.14
CA SER A 6 -5.52 6.93 -9.19
C SER A 6 -6.09 6.10 -8.04
N PRO A 7 -6.31 6.70 -6.85
CA PRO A 7 -6.97 6.00 -5.76
C PRO A 7 -8.42 5.65 -6.10
N ALA A 8 -8.84 4.43 -5.81
CA ALA A 8 -10.18 3.92 -5.99
C ALA A 8 -11.09 4.12 -4.77
N VAL A 9 -10.53 4.34 -3.58
CA VAL A 9 -11.27 4.40 -2.30
C VAL A 9 -10.98 5.64 -1.45
N ALA A 10 -10.29 6.65 -1.99
CA ALA A 10 -10.19 7.96 -1.36
C ALA A 10 -11.58 8.58 -1.13
N GLY A 11 -11.83 9.08 0.08
CA GLY A 11 -13.14 9.57 0.51
C GLY A 11 -14.10 8.49 1.01
N LEU A 12 -13.76 7.21 0.85
CA LEU A 12 -14.55 6.07 1.33
C LEU A 12 -13.84 5.34 2.48
N PHE A 13 -12.57 4.99 2.28
CA PHE A 13 -11.79 4.22 3.26
C PHE A 13 -10.89 5.12 4.11
N TYR A 14 -10.52 6.27 3.58
CA TYR A 14 -9.71 7.29 4.22
C TYR A 14 -10.06 8.66 3.64
N PRO A 15 -9.76 9.79 4.32
CA PRO A 15 -10.05 11.12 3.80
C PRO A 15 -9.48 11.37 2.39
N ALA A 16 -10.29 11.95 1.50
CA ALA A 16 -9.83 12.34 0.16
C ALA A 16 -8.99 13.62 0.17
N ASP A 17 -9.16 14.45 1.20
CA ASP A 17 -8.38 15.66 1.41
C ASP A 17 -7.00 15.32 1.98
N SER A 18 -5.96 15.93 1.40
CA SER A 18 -4.56 15.58 1.72
C SER A 18 -4.16 15.98 3.14
N GLN A 19 -4.61 17.15 3.60
CA GLN A 19 -4.31 17.64 4.94
C GLN A 19 -5.02 16.79 6.00
N GLN A 20 -6.32 16.54 5.82
CA GLN A 20 -7.09 15.67 6.72
C GLN A 20 -6.51 14.25 6.77
N LEU A 21 -6.07 13.69 5.64
CA LEU A 21 -5.44 12.37 5.62
C LEU A 21 -4.12 12.36 6.39
N ALA A 22 -3.27 13.35 6.17
CA ALA A 22 -1.98 13.46 6.86
C ALA A 22 -2.16 13.60 8.38
N GLU A 23 -3.03 14.50 8.82
CA GLU A 23 -3.34 14.72 10.25
C GLU A 23 -3.92 13.44 10.88
N HIS A 24 -4.83 12.75 10.19
CA HIS A 24 -5.41 11.50 10.68
C HIS A 24 -4.34 10.40 10.83
N ILE A 25 -3.44 10.24 9.85
CA ILE A 25 -2.32 9.28 9.95
C ILE A 25 -1.38 9.64 11.12
N GLU A 26 -1.03 10.91 11.28
CA GLU A 26 -0.17 11.37 12.37
C GLU A 26 -0.80 11.13 13.75
N GLN A 27 -2.10 11.38 13.89
CA GLN A 27 -2.85 11.08 15.11
C GLN A 27 -2.82 9.58 15.44
N LEU A 28 -3.05 8.72 14.44
CA LEU A 28 -3.02 7.26 14.62
C LEU A 28 -1.61 6.78 15.01
N LEU A 29 -0.57 7.27 14.36
CA LEU A 29 0.82 6.90 14.63
C LEU A 29 1.31 7.40 15.99
N SER A 30 0.96 8.63 16.39
CA SER A 30 1.36 9.21 17.69
C SER A 30 0.69 8.53 18.89
N ALA A 31 -0.52 7.97 18.71
CA ALA A 31 -1.21 7.19 19.72
C ALA A 31 -0.69 5.73 19.84
N ALA A 32 0.09 5.25 18.86
CA ALA A 32 0.56 3.89 18.79
C ALA A 32 1.88 3.68 19.55
N GLN A 33 2.09 2.45 20.06
CA GLN A 33 3.34 2.08 20.73
C GLN A 33 4.19 1.16 19.82
N PRO A 34 5.46 1.51 19.52
CA PRO A 34 6.31 0.69 18.68
C PRO A 34 6.75 -0.60 19.37
N HIS A 35 6.83 -1.67 18.59
CA HIS A 35 7.49 -2.89 19.01
C HIS A 35 9.01 -2.73 18.95
N LYS A 36 9.74 -3.42 19.83
CA LYS A 36 11.22 -3.39 19.87
C LYS A 36 11.88 -4.21 18.77
N SER A 37 11.12 -5.02 18.04
CA SER A 37 11.63 -5.88 16.96
C SER A 37 11.88 -5.08 15.68
N ILE A 38 12.82 -5.57 14.86
CA ILE A 38 13.08 -5.05 13.50
C ILE A 38 12.55 -6.09 12.49
N PRO A 39 11.24 -6.06 12.14
CA PRO A 39 10.64 -7.06 11.27
C PRO A 39 11.12 -6.93 9.82
N LYS A 40 11.11 -8.06 9.10
CA LYS A 40 11.27 -8.11 7.64
C LYS A 40 9.95 -8.14 6.87
N ALA A 41 8.87 -8.50 7.54
CA ALA A 41 7.52 -8.54 6.98
C ALA A 41 6.53 -8.06 8.04
N LEU A 42 5.46 -7.41 7.58
CA LEU A 42 4.34 -6.96 8.38
C LEU A 42 3.06 -7.59 7.84
N ILE A 43 2.10 -7.86 8.72
CA ILE A 43 0.74 -8.23 8.34
C ILE A 43 -0.15 -7.10 8.87
N VAL A 44 -0.81 -6.41 7.95
CA VAL A 44 -1.56 -5.18 8.24
C VAL A 44 -2.98 -5.33 7.69
N PRO A 45 -4.03 -4.94 8.44
CA PRO A 45 -5.38 -4.93 7.92
C PRO A 45 -5.55 -3.90 6.80
N HIS A 46 -6.55 -4.09 5.94
CA HIS A 46 -6.83 -3.20 4.80
C HIS A 46 -8.29 -2.72 4.75
N ALA A 47 -8.94 -2.58 5.91
CA ALA A 47 -10.24 -1.91 5.97
C ALA A 47 -10.06 -0.38 6.11
N GLY A 48 -11.17 0.36 6.01
CA GLY A 48 -11.15 1.81 6.21
C GLY A 48 -10.55 2.24 7.55
N TYR A 49 -9.86 3.38 7.56
CA TYR A 49 -9.07 3.87 8.68
C TYR A 49 -9.90 4.15 9.93
N ILE A 50 -11.18 4.53 9.75
CA ILE A 50 -12.13 4.69 10.88
C ILE A 50 -12.31 3.38 11.68
N TYR A 51 -12.14 2.21 11.05
CA TYR A 51 -12.32 0.92 11.71
C TYR A 51 -11.00 0.32 12.17
N LEU A 52 -10.00 0.23 11.28
CA LEU A 52 -8.76 -0.51 11.53
C LEU A 52 -7.49 0.35 11.46
N GLY A 53 -7.62 1.68 11.34
CA GLY A 53 -6.47 2.59 11.24
C GLY A 53 -5.54 2.51 12.46
N ALA A 54 -6.11 2.40 13.67
CA ALA A 54 -5.31 2.26 14.90
C ALA A 54 -4.53 0.93 14.95
N ILE A 55 -5.09 -0.14 14.39
CA ILE A 55 -4.41 -1.44 14.29
C ILE A 55 -3.31 -1.38 13.23
N ALA A 56 -3.56 -0.73 12.09
CA ALA A 56 -2.51 -0.53 11.09
C ALA A 56 -1.34 0.31 11.66
N ALA A 57 -1.66 1.40 12.38
CA ALA A 57 -0.67 2.28 12.98
C ALA A 57 0.20 1.59 14.04
N SER A 58 -0.35 0.68 14.86
CA SER A 58 0.43 -0.10 15.84
C SER A 58 1.51 -0.97 15.19
N VAL A 59 1.30 -1.36 13.94
CA VAL A 59 2.29 -2.09 13.15
C VAL A 59 3.29 -1.12 12.50
N TYR A 60 2.80 -0.09 11.80
CA TYR A 60 3.64 0.84 11.04
C TYR A 60 4.58 1.69 11.91
N ILE A 61 4.17 2.09 13.11
CA ILE A 61 5.01 2.89 14.02
C ILE A 61 6.34 2.18 14.37
N THR A 62 6.37 0.85 14.30
CA THR A 62 7.59 0.04 14.52
C THR A 62 8.66 0.33 13.47
N LEU A 63 8.25 0.66 12.23
CA LEU A 63 9.18 0.95 11.13
C LEU A 63 9.97 2.25 11.35
N CYS A 64 9.40 3.24 12.05
CA CYS A 64 10.01 4.57 12.21
C CYS A 64 11.44 4.51 12.76
N SER A 65 11.72 3.56 13.66
CA SER A 65 13.05 3.39 14.28
C SER A 65 14.14 2.92 13.32
N PHE A 66 13.79 2.41 12.14
CA PHE A 66 14.74 1.91 11.15
C PHE A 66 14.34 2.24 9.70
N ALA A 67 13.44 3.20 9.49
CA ALA A 67 12.87 3.53 8.19
C ALA A 67 13.95 3.85 7.14
N GLU A 68 15.01 4.55 7.55
CA GLU A 68 16.16 4.91 6.68
C GLU A 68 16.90 3.69 6.11
N ARG A 69 16.76 2.51 6.74
CA ARG A 69 17.38 1.26 6.28
C ARG A 69 16.51 0.53 5.26
N ILE A 70 15.26 0.94 5.08
CA ILE A 70 14.31 0.35 4.14
C ILE A 70 14.52 1.00 2.78
N ARG A 71 14.94 0.19 1.79
CA ARG A 71 15.19 0.67 0.42
C ARG A 71 14.10 0.32 -0.57
N ARG A 72 13.29 -0.69 -0.24
CA ARG A 72 12.22 -1.22 -1.08
C ARG A 72 11.14 -1.80 -0.17
N VAL A 73 9.90 -1.52 -0.48
CA VAL A 73 8.72 -2.13 0.13
C VAL A 73 8.05 -3.01 -0.93
N ILE A 74 7.75 -4.25 -0.58
CA ILE A 74 6.96 -5.15 -1.42
C ILE A 74 5.60 -5.28 -0.75
N LEU A 75 4.55 -4.85 -1.44
CA LEU A 75 3.18 -5.01 -0.97
C LEU A 75 2.55 -6.24 -1.64
N LEU A 76 1.96 -7.11 -0.83
CA LEU A 76 1.22 -8.28 -1.27
C LEU A 76 -0.15 -8.23 -0.61
N GLY A 77 -1.20 -8.40 -1.41
CA GLY A 77 -2.58 -8.27 -0.96
C GLY A 77 -3.52 -9.15 -1.79
N PRO A 78 -4.66 -9.54 -1.21
CA PRO A 78 -5.67 -10.30 -1.93
C PRO A 78 -6.32 -9.45 -3.04
N ALA A 79 -6.80 -10.14 -4.07
CA ALA A 79 -7.70 -9.57 -5.07
C ALA A 79 -9.15 -9.90 -4.70
N HIS A 80 -9.96 -8.87 -4.47
CA HIS A 80 -11.39 -8.95 -4.14
C HIS A 80 -12.27 -8.71 -5.36
N ARG A 81 -11.80 -7.88 -6.31
CA ARG A 81 -12.62 -7.39 -7.44
C ARG A 81 -12.49 -8.20 -8.72
N ALA A 82 -11.44 -9.00 -8.85
CA ALA A 82 -11.16 -9.78 -10.05
C ALA A 82 -10.72 -11.20 -9.67
N ALA A 83 -11.19 -12.18 -10.43
CA ALA A 83 -10.68 -13.54 -10.33
C ALA A 83 -9.20 -13.55 -10.74
N LEU A 84 -8.34 -14.05 -9.87
CA LEU A 84 -6.90 -14.12 -10.09
C LEU A 84 -6.40 -15.52 -9.74
N ARG A 85 -5.66 -16.13 -10.66
CA ARG A 85 -4.84 -17.31 -10.38
C ARG A 85 -3.38 -16.91 -10.47
N GLY A 86 -2.66 -16.98 -9.35
CA GLY A 86 -1.29 -16.50 -9.25
C GLY A 86 -1.22 -15.08 -8.68
N LEU A 87 -0.32 -14.26 -9.23
CA LEU A 87 -0.03 -12.89 -8.81
C LEU A 87 -0.22 -11.93 -9.98
N ALA A 88 -0.71 -10.73 -9.68
CA ALA A 88 -0.90 -9.68 -10.68
C ALA A 88 -0.03 -8.46 -10.35
N LEU A 89 0.85 -8.10 -11.27
CA LEU A 89 1.55 -6.82 -11.26
C LEU A 89 0.66 -5.74 -11.89
N PRO A 90 0.75 -4.48 -11.42
CA PRO A 90 0.02 -3.37 -11.99
C PRO A 90 0.60 -2.96 -13.35
N ASP A 91 -0.25 -2.58 -14.29
CA ASP A 91 0.15 -2.03 -15.61
C ASP A 91 0.25 -0.50 -15.58
N VAL A 92 1.00 0.02 -14.60
CA VAL A 92 1.24 1.46 -14.41
C VAL A 92 2.66 1.69 -13.88
N ASN A 93 3.14 2.94 -13.94
CA ASN A 93 4.46 3.32 -13.40
C ASN A 93 4.40 3.84 -11.96
N ALA A 94 3.24 4.33 -11.52
CA ALA A 94 3.06 4.93 -10.20
C ALA A 94 1.66 4.71 -9.64
N PHE A 95 1.53 4.76 -8.32
CA PHE A 95 0.27 4.86 -7.59
C PHE A 95 0.17 6.26 -7.01
N THR A 96 -1.02 6.85 -6.97
CA THR A 96 -1.26 8.12 -6.26
C THR A 96 -2.16 7.93 -5.06
N SER A 97 -1.93 8.79 -4.07
CA SER A 97 -2.75 8.99 -2.89
C SER A 97 -2.94 10.50 -2.68
N PRO A 98 -3.88 10.93 -1.82
CA PRO A 98 -4.02 12.35 -1.47
C PRO A 98 -2.73 12.99 -0.93
N ILE A 99 -1.86 12.21 -0.28
CA ILE A 99 -0.61 12.70 0.31
C ILE A 99 0.62 12.57 -0.60
N GLY A 100 0.45 12.06 -1.82
CA GLY A 100 1.53 12.02 -2.82
C GLY A 100 1.49 10.85 -3.77
N GLN A 101 2.48 10.84 -4.67
CA GLN A 101 2.68 9.80 -5.67
C GLN A 101 3.84 8.88 -5.26
N MET A 102 3.64 7.57 -5.43
CA MET A 102 4.66 6.55 -5.20
C MET A 102 5.04 5.86 -6.51
N MET A 103 6.31 5.94 -6.88
CA MET A 103 6.85 5.26 -8.07
C MET A 103 7.00 3.77 -7.80
N ILE A 104 6.63 2.95 -8.78
CA ILE A 104 6.81 1.51 -8.71
C ILE A 104 8.24 1.16 -9.11
N ASP A 105 8.85 0.22 -8.40
CA ASP A 105 10.16 -0.31 -8.73
C ASP A 105 10.09 -1.21 -9.98
N THR A 106 10.36 -0.61 -11.14
CA THR A 106 10.31 -1.29 -12.44
C THR A 106 11.43 -2.32 -12.62
N ALA A 107 12.55 -2.17 -11.91
CA ALA A 107 13.61 -3.17 -11.92
C ALA A 107 13.12 -4.46 -11.23
N ALA A 108 12.50 -4.33 -10.06
CA ALA A 108 11.89 -5.48 -9.37
C ALA A 108 10.77 -6.15 -10.18
N ILE A 109 9.99 -5.38 -10.94
CA ILE A 109 9.01 -5.93 -11.89
C ILE A 109 9.71 -6.76 -12.98
N THR A 110 10.76 -6.21 -13.58
CA THR A 110 11.52 -6.90 -14.65
C THR A 110 12.09 -8.23 -14.15
N ASP A 111 12.58 -8.25 -12.91
CA ASP A 111 13.14 -9.44 -12.27
C ASP A 111 12.09 -10.51 -11.94
N THR A 112 10.78 -10.20 -11.96
CA THR A 112 9.72 -11.12 -11.50
C THR A 112 8.65 -11.43 -12.55
N ILE A 113 8.51 -10.60 -13.58
CA ILE A 113 7.47 -10.74 -14.62
C ILE A 113 7.57 -12.04 -15.43
N HIS A 114 8.76 -12.65 -15.48
CA HIS A 114 8.99 -13.90 -16.21
C HIS A 114 8.51 -15.15 -15.45
N LEU A 115 8.13 -15.02 -14.17
CA LEU A 115 7.64 -16.13 -13.37
C LEU A 115 6.27 -16.59 -13.91
N PRO A 116 6.03 -17.91 -14.05
CA PRO A 116 4.82 -18.43 -14.71
C PRO A 116 3.51 -18.09 -13.98
N GLN A 117 3.58 -17.80 -12.68
CA GLN A 117 2.44 -17.39 -11.86
C GLN A 117 2.20 -15.88 -11.85
N VAL A 118 3.03 -15.07 -12.53
CA VAL A 118 2.92 -13.61 -12.53
C VAL A 118 2.31 -13.16 -13.85
N THR A 119 1.26 -12.32 -13.77
CA THR A 119 0.66 -11.65 -14.91
C THR A 119 0.67 -10.13 -14.70
N VAL A 120 0.57 -9.37 -15.78
CA VAL A 120 0.32 -7.92 -15.72
C VAL A 120 -1.17 -7.71 -15.98
N SER A 121 -1.85 -7.00 -15.09
CA SER A 121 -3.30 -6.82 -15.18
C SER A 121 -3.74 -5.49 -14.60
N TRP A 122 -4.12 -4.55 -15.47
CA TRP A 122 -4.74 -3.29 -15.05
C TRP A 122 -6.07 -3.55 -14.32
N GLN A 123 -6.90 -4.48 -14.81
CA GLN A 123 -8.23 -4.74 -14.25
C GLN A 123 -8.17 -5.23 -12.80
N THR A 124 -7.16 -6.03 -12.44
CA THR A 124 -7.01 -6.54 -11.07
C THR A 124 -6.70 -5.43 -10.07
N HIS A 125 -6.10 -4.32 -10.53
CA HIS A 125 -5.68 -3.22 -9.66
C HIS A 125 -6.64 -2.03 -9.68
N ALA A 126 -7.39 -1.82 -10.77
CA ALA A 126 -8.13 -0.58 -11.04
C ALA A 126 -9.13 -0.18 -9.94
N LEU A 127 -9.84 -1.15 -9.35
CA LEU A 127 -10.85 -0.93 -8.29
C LEU A 127 -10.51 -1.68 -6.99
N GLU A 128 -9.32 -2.28 -6.93
CA GLU A 128 -8.86 -3.01 -5.75
C GLU A 128 -8.36 -2.05 -4.68
N HIS A 129 -8.59 -2.37 -3.41
CA HIS A 129 -8.27 -1.50 -2.29
C HIS A 129 -7.20 -2.08 -1.37
N SER A 130 -6.97 -3.41 -1.40
CA SER A 130 -6.13 -4.10 -0.43
C SER A 130 -4.71 -3.52 -0.32
N LEU A 131 -4.12 -3.11 -1.45
CA LEU A 131 -2.82 -2.46 -1.54
C LEU A 131 -2.88 -0.93 -1.40
N GLU A 132 -4.00 -0.30 -1.79
CA GLU A 132 -4.13 1.15 -1.82
C GLU A 132 -4.21 1.77 -0.42
N VAL A 133 -4.76 1.03 0.52
CA VAL A 133 -4.93 1.47 1.91
C VAL A 133 -3.70 1.19 2.79
N GLN A 134 -2.55 0.92 2.16
CA GLN A 134 -1.25 0.68 2.80
C GLN A 134 -0.28 1.80 2.41
#